data_AF-A0A2A5CMS2-F1
#
_entry.id   AF-A0A2A5CMS2-F1
#
_cell.length_a   1.000
_cell.length_b   1.000
_cell.length_c   1.000
_cell.angle_alpha   90.00
_cell.angle_beta   90.00
_cell.angle_gamma   90.00
#
_symmetry.space_group_name_H-M   'P 1'
#
loop_
_entity.id
_entity.type
_entity.pdbx_description
1 polymer ?
#
loop_
_entity_poly.entity_id
_entity_poly.type
_entity_poly.pdbx_seq_one_letter_code
_entity_poly.pdbx_strand_id
1 'polypeptide(L)'
;MGINCFSNFLIIGSLIMTLLLPVSMLYLSLLSALAIFLTISVVKMRLKTNIGLSHGNDESLTRKIRVQANLLENLLPFAILFVLAEMSGFYAIFLHVVGAVFLLARMAHAYGFSQTSGKSPGRYYGTVASWLMIIALIGVNLYQSISSFLN
;
A
#
# COMPACT_ATOMS: atom_id res chain seq x y z
N MET A 1 -38.74 27.77 1.10
CA MET A 1 -38.41 26.74 0.08
C MET A 1 -36.96 26.79 -0.42
N GLY A 2 -36.23 27.91 -0.26
CA GLY A 2 -34.83 28.03 -0.75
C GLY A 2 -33.72 27.35 0.08
N ILE A 3 -33.91 27.12 1.38
CA ILE A 3 -32.86 26.54 2.27
C ILE A 3 -32.63 25.04 1.98
N ASN A 4 -33.68 24.29 1.61
CA ASN A 4 -33.59 22.85 1.31
C ASN A 4 -32.93 22.55 -0.05
N CYS A 5 -32.85 23.52 -0.95
CA CYS A 5 -32.20 23.35 -2.26
C CYS A 5 -30.67 23.58 -2.15
N PHE A 6 -30.24 24.49 -1.28
CA PHE A 6 -28.83 24.78 -1.03
C PHE A 6 -28.15 23.70 -0.16
N SER A 7 -28.86 23.11 0.82
CA SER A 7 -28.34 21.97 1.59
C SER A 7 -28.22 20.69 0.75
N ASN A 8 -29.18 20.39 -0.12
CA ASN A 8 -29.13 19.22 -0.99
C ASN A 8 -28.01 19.29 -2.05
N PHE A 9 -27.57 20.49 -2.46
CA PHE A 9 -26.46 20.69 -3.39
C PHE A 9 -25.07 20.43 -2.76
N LEU A 10 -24.83 20.80 -1.49
CA LEU A 10 -23.60 20.44 -0.74
C LEU A 10 -23.57 18.95 -0.35
N ILE A 11 -24.73 18.36 -0.10
CA ILE A 11 -24.91 16.94 0.23
C ILE A 11 -24.61 16.04 -0.98
N ILE A 12 -24.78 16.50 -2.22
CA ILE A 12 -24.44 15.77 -3.46
C ILE A 12 -22.99 16.04 -3.93
N GLY A 13 -22.43 17.22 -3.65
CA GLY A 13 -21.02 17.54 -3.97
C GLY A 13 -19.98 16.80 -3.11
N SER A 14 -20.24 16.67 -1.80
CA SER A 14 -19.52 15.77 -0.88
C SER A 14 -19.74 14.30 -1.22
N LEU A 15 -20.91 13.95 -1.77
CA LEU A 15 -21.27 12.62 -2.25
C LEU A 15 -20.48 12.18 -3.49
N ILE A 16 -19.91 13.11 -4.25
CA ILE A 16 -19.11 12.82 -5.45
C ILE A 16 -17.60 12.93 -5.16
N MET A 17 -17.17 13.79 -4.23
CA MET A 17 -15.78 13.83 -3.73
C MET A 17 -15.37 12.49 -3.05
N THR A 18 -16.37 11.75 -2.60
CA THR A 18 -16.34 10.41 -2.02
C THR A 18 -16.54 9.27 -3.05
N LEU A 19 -16.94 9.58 -4.30
CA LEU A 19 -16.92 8.67 -5.45
C LEU A 19 -15.69 9.02 -6.30
N LEU A 20 -14.47 8.62 -5.94
CA LEU A 20 -13.93 7.30 -6.22
C LEU A 20 -12.44 7.42 -5.93
N LEU A 21 -12.04 7.76 -4.70
CA LEU A 21 -10.66 7.92 -4.18
C LEU A 21 -9.57 7.60 -5.22
N PRO A 22 -9.36 8.46 -6.24
CA PRO A 22 -8.78 8.00 -7.51
C PRO A 22 -7.31 7.67 -7.35
N VAL A 23 -6.65 8.36 -6.41
CA VAL A 23 -5.25 8.14 -6.09
C VAL A 23 -5.11 6.80 -5.37
N SER A 24 -5.93 6.52 -4.36
CA SER A 24 -5.96 5.23 -3.67
C SER A 24 -6.31 4.10 -4.62
N MET A 25 -7.33 4.27 -5.46
CA MET A 25 -7.73 3.26 -6.45
C MET A 25 -6.57 2.90 -7.38
N LEU A 26 -5.84 3.89 -7.88
CA LEU A 26 -4.68 3.66 -8.73
C LEU A 26 -3.60 2.85 -8.00
N TYR A 27 -3.08 3.36 -6.87
CA TYR A 27 -1.93 2.73 -6.22
C TYR A 27 -2.29 1.41 -5.54
N LEU A 28 -3.46 1.31 -4.90
CA LEU A 28 -3.88 0.07 -4.26
C LEU A 28 -4.19 -1.03 -5.28
N SER A 29 -4.71 -0.69 -6.47
CA SER A 29 -4.89 -1.68 -7.54
C SER A 29 -3.55 -2.20 -8.06
N LEU A 30 -2.57 -1.32 -8.28
CA LEU A 30 -1.23 -1.69 -8.72
C LEU A 30 -0.49 -2.54 -7.66
N LEU A 31 -0.57 -2.14 -6.40
CA LEU A 31 0.02 -2.88 -5.27
C LEU A 31 -0.65 -4.24 -5.07
N SER A 32 -1.97 -4.32 -5.27
CA SER A 32 -2.71 -5.58 -5.21
C SER A 32 -2.34 -6.51 -6.37
N ALA A 33 -2.16 -5.97 -7.59
CA ALA A 33 -1.65 -6.74 -8.71
C ALA A 33 -0.26 -7.32 -8.43
N LEU A 34 0.63 -6.53 -7.79
CA LEU A 34 1.94 -7.02 -7.33
C LEU A 34 1.78 -8.12 -6.26
N ALA A 35 0.85 -7.98 -5.31
CA ALA A 35 0.59 -9.00 -4.31
C ALA A 35 0.08 -10.31 -4.92
N ILE A 36 -0.80 -10.25 -5.92
CA ILE A 36 -1.25 -11.41 -6.68
C ILE A 36 -0.09 -12.06 -7.41
N PHE A 37 0.77 -11.28 -8.08
CA PHE A 37 1.96 -11.80 -8.76
C PHE A 37 2.89 -12.59 -7.81
N LEU A 38 3.14 -12.06 -6.61
CA LEU A 38 3.94 -12.76 -5.60
C LEU A 38 3.23 -14.00 -5.05
N THR A 39 1.92 -13.94 -4.88
CA THR A 39 1.10 -15.08 -4.44
C THR A 39 1.18 -16.22 -5.45
N ILE A 40 0.99 -15.94 -6.75
CA ILE A 40 1.14 -16.90 -7.85
C ILE A 40 2.56 -17.51 -7.83
N SER A 41 3.57 -16.69 -7.55
CA SER A 41 4.95 -17.16 -7.43
C SER A 41 5.17 -18.15 -6.28
N VAL A 42 4.47 -17.99 -5.15
CA VAL A 42 4.47 -18.94 -4.03
C VAL A 42 3.70 -20.20 -4.38
N VAL A 43 2.50 -20.07 -4.95
CA VAL A 43 1.66 -21.22 -5.38
C VAL A 43 2.42 -22.12 -6.35
N LYS A 44 3.03 -21.54 -7.39
CA LYS A 44 3.86 -22.28 -8.35
C LYS A 44 5.00 -23.04 -7.67
N MET A 45 5.61 -22.46 -6.64
CA MET A 45 6.68 -23.12 -5.91
C MET A 45 6.16 -24.28 -5.06
N ARG A 46 5.02 -24.11 -4.38
CA ARG A 46 4.38 -25.19 -3.59
C ARG A 46 4.03 -26.40 -4.46
N LEU A 47 3.52 -26.15 -5.66
CA LEU A 47 3.23 -27.22 -6.62
C LEU A 47 4.52 -27.93 -7.07
N LYS A 48 5.61 -27.19 -7.28
CA LYS A 48 6.90 -27.77 -7.66
C LYS A 48 7.53 -28.61 -6.54
N THR A 49 7.38 -28.20 -5.29
CA THR A 49 7.99 -28.88 -4.14
C THR A 49 7.11 -29.96 -3.51
N ASN A 50 5.82 -30.03 -3.89
CA ASN A 50 4.81 -30.88 -3.25
C ASN A 50 4.68 -30.64 -1.72
N ILE A 51 4.97 -29.41 -1.26
CA ILE A 51 4.86 -29.03 0.16
C ILE A 51 3.52 -28.35 0.40
N GLY A 52 2.58 -29.10 0.98
CA GLY A 52 1.22 -28.63 1.27
C GLY A 52 1.15 -27.61 2.42
N LEU A 53 1.85 -27.86 3.53
CA LEU A 53 1.88 -27.02 4.73
C LEU A 53 3.32 -26.71 5.14
N SER A 54 3.56 -25.54 5.73
CA SER A 54 4.90 -25.03 6.07
C SER A 54 5.77 -24.72 4.83
N HIS A 55 7.09 -24.68 5.01
CA HIS A 55 8.12 -24.45 4.00
C HIS A 55 9.04 -25.66 3.77
N GLY A 56 8.89 -26.73 4.58
CA GLY A 56 9.81 -27.88 4.57
C GLY A 56 11.27 -27.43 4.74
N ASN A 57 12.19 -28.07 4.01
CA ASN A 57 13.62 -27.70 3.91
C ASN A 57 13.95 -26.93 2.61
N ASP A 58 12.94 -26.40 1.89
CA ASP A 58 13.18 -25.66 0.66
C ASP A 58 13.36 -24.17 0.95
N GLU A 59 14.62 -23.71 0.94
CA GLU A 59 14.97 -22.31 1.16
C GLU A 59 14.30 -21.37 0.16
N SER A 60 14.08 -21.80 -1.08
CA SER A 60 13.49 -20.96 -2.13
C SER A 60 12.00 -20.72 -1.89
N LEU A 61 11.28 -21.73 -1.39
CA LEU A 61 9.90 -21.60 -0.96
C LEU A 61 9.80 -20.67 0.25
N THR A 62 10.65 -20.86 1.27
CA THR A 62 10.74 -19.98 2.45
C THR A 62 10.94 -18.53 2.04
N ARG A 63 11.88 -18.29 1.11
CA ARG A 63 12.21 -16.96 0.65
C ARG A 63 11.01 -16.31 -0.03
N LYS A 64 10.31 -17.02 -0.92
CA LYS A 64 9.15 -16.48 -1.67
C LYS A 64 8.00 -16.15 -0.71
N ILE A 65 7.74 -17.02 0.27
CA ILE A 65 6.75 -16.78 1.33
C ILE A 65 7.10 -15.49 2.09
N ARG A 66 8.38 -15.28 2.47
CA ARG A 66 8.79 -14.07 3.20
C ARG A 66 8.68 -12.79 2.38
N VAL A 67 8.89 -12.81 1.06
CA VAL A 67 8.67 -11.62 0.22
C VAL A 67 7.19 -11.27 0.14
N GLN A 68 6.34 -12.28 -0.08
CA GLN A 68 4.89 -12.08 -0.10
C GLN A 68 4.40 -11.54 1.25
N ALA A 69 4.81 -12.17 2.35
CA ALA A 69 4.46 -11.74 3.70
C ALA A 69 4.93 -10.30 3.98
N ASN A 70 6.18 -9.97 3.63
CA ASN A 70 6.69 -8.62 3.85
C ASN A 70 5.95 -7.55 3.02
N LEU A 71 5.54 -7.86 1.78
CA LEU A 71 4.69 -6.95 1.02
C LEU A 71 3.38 -6.71 1.76
N LEU A 72 2.68 -7.78 2.18
CA LEU A 72 1.38 -7.67 2.84
C LEU A 72 1.46 -6.97 4.20
N GLU A 73 2.48 -7.27 5.01
CA GLU A 73 2.75 -6.65 6.31
C GLU A 73 2.88 -5.12 6.22
N ASN A 74 3.45 -4.61 5.13
CA ASN A 74 3.61 -3.17 4.93
C ASN A 74 2.46 -2.56 4.11
N LEU A 75 1.86 -3.32 3.19
CA LEU A 75 0.76 -2.87 2.35
C LEU A 75 -0.51 -2.63 3.16
N LEU A 76 -0.80 -3.44 4.17
CA LEU A 76 -1.98 -3.27 5.04
C LEU A 76 -2.01 -1.89 5.75
N PRO A 77 -1.01 -1.54 6.58
CA PRO A 77 -1.01 -0.25 7.26
C PRO A 77 -0.92 0.91 6.28
N PHE A 78 -0.16 0.75 5.19
CA PHE A 78 -0.09 1.75 4.13
C PHE A 78 -1.47 2.01 3.51
N ALA A 79 -2.19 0.97 3.09
CA ALA A 79 -3.46 1.11 2.39
C ALA A 79 -4.52 1.80 3.24
N ILE A 80 -4.58 1.45 4.53
CA ILE A 80 -5.51 2.09 5.49
C ILE A 80 -5.17 3.58 5.63
N LEU A 81 -3.91 3.91 5.94
CA LEU A 81 -3.52 5.30 6.17
C LEU A 81 -3.60 6.17 4.91
N PHE A 82 -3.36 5.57 3.74
CA PHE A 82 -3.41 6.26 2.45
C PHE A 82 -4.84 6.64 2.08
N VAL A 83 -5.78 5.70 2.24
CA VAL A 83 -7.22 5.95 2.03
C VAL A 83 -7.72 7.01 3.02
N LEU A 84 -7.34 6.91 4.30
CA LEU A 84 -7.74 7.90 5.30
C LEU A 84 -7.20 9.31 4.98
N ALA A 85 -5.94 9.39 4.54
CA ALA A 85 -5.36 10.66 4.12
C ALA A 85 -6.11 11.27 2.93
N GLU A 86 -6.46 10.47 1.91
CA GLU A 86 -7.25 10.94 0.77
C GLU A 86 -8.68 11.34 1.16
N MET A 87 -9.33 10.56 2.03
CA MET A 87 -10.66 10.87 2.57
C MET A 87 -10.66 12.16 3.40
N SER A 88 -9.56 12.49 4.06
CA SER A 88 -9.41 13.76 4.79
C SER A 88 -9.26 14.97 3.86
N GLY A 89 -9.24 14.77 2.54
CA GLY A 89 -9.02 15.82 1.56
C GLY A 89 -7.58 16.33 1.52
N PHE A 90 -6.61 15.51 1.97
CA PHE A 90 -5.20 15.90 1.96
C PHE A 90 -4.66 16.04 0.54
N TYR A 91 -3.57 16.80 0.39
CA TYR A 91 -3.04 17.20 -0.92
C TYR A 91 -2.78 16.01 -1.86
N ALA A 92 -3.46 15.99 -3.01
CA ALA A 92 -3.37 14.89 -3.99
C ALA A 92 -1.93 14.65 -4.50
N ILE A 93 -1.14 15.72 -4.68
CA ILE A 93 0.28 15.62 -5.10
C ILE A 93 1.10 14.83 -4.08
N PHE A 94 0.88 15.09 -2.80
CA PHE A 94 1.55 14.36 -1.72
C PHE A 94 1.20 12.87 -1.78
N LEU A 95 -0.08 12.55 -1.98
CA LEU A 95 -0.54 11.17 -2.13
C LEU A 95 0.08 10.48 -3.36
N HIS A 96 0.18 11.16 -4.50
CA HIS A 96 0.87 10.61 -5.68
C HIS A 96 2.35 10.31 -5.43
N VAL A 97 3.07 11.21 -4.77
CA VAL A 97 4.49 11.00 -4.42
C VAL A 97 4.62 9.81 -3.48
N VAL A 98 3.82 9.79 -2.41
CA VAL A 98 3.83 8.72 -1.41
C VAL A 98 3.48 7.36 -2.04
N GLY A 99 2.43 7.32 -2.86
CA GLY A 99 1.99 6.11 -3.57
C GLY A 99 3.02 5.61 -4.57
N ALA A 100 3.61 6.50 -5.38
CA ALA A 100 4.63 6.14 -6.35
C ALA A 100 5.91 5.62 -5.69
N VAL A 101 6.40 6.32 -4.65
CA VAL A 101 7.60 5.91 -3.92
C VAL A 101 7.36 4.56 -3.24
N PHE A 102 6.20 4.37 -2.60
CA PHE A 102 5.89 3.09 -1.97
C PHE A 102 5.82 1.95 -3.00
N LEU A 103 5.13 2.15 -4.13
CA LEU A 103 5.06 1.16 -5.21
C LEU A 103 6.45 0.81 -5.76
N LEU A 104 7.26 1.81 -6.10
CA LEU A 104 8.62 1.60 -6.62
C LEU A 104 9.53 0.92 -5.60
N ALA A 105 9.43 1.28 -4.33
CA ALA A 105 10.18 0.63 -3.25
C ALA A 105 9.82 -0.87 -3.16
N ARG A 106 8.54 -1.22 -3.35
CA ARG A 106 8.06 -2.60 -3.32
C ARG A 106 8.46 -3.39 -4.56
N MET A 107 8.43 -2.76 -5.73
CA MET A 107 8.95 -3.35 -6.96
C MET A 107 10.47 -3.59 -6.87
N ALA A 108 11.24 -2.62 -6.35
CA ALA A 108 12.67 -2.75 -6.13
C ALA A 108 13.01 -3.85 -5.10
N HIS A 109 12.22 -3.96 -4.03
CA HIS A 109 12.37 -5.04 -3.05
C HIS A 109 12.07 -6.42 -3.67
N ALA A 110 11.00 -6.54 -4.46
CA ALA A 110 10.66 -7.76 -5.18
C ALA A 110 11.70 -8.13 -6.26
N TYR A 111 12.27 -7.15 -6.96
CA TYR A 111 13.32 -7.36 -7.95
C TYR A 111 14.67 -7.71 -7.30
N GLY A 112 15.04 -7.04 -6.21
CA GLY A 112 16.25 -7.32 -5.43
C GLY A 112 16.28 -8.74 -4.82
N PHE A 113 15.14 -9.42 -4.83
CA PHE A 113 15.02 -10.83 -4.48
C PHE A 113 15.30 -11.80 -5.63
N SER A 114 15.07 -11.38 -6.88
CA SER A 114 15.31 -12.18 -8.09
C SER A 114 16.80 -12.43 -8.35
N GLN A 115 17.69 -11.58 -7.81
CA GLN A 115 19.07 -11.50 -8.31
C GLN A 115 20.11 -12.16 -7.39
N THR A 116 19.93 -12.22 -6.07
CA THR A 116 20.99 -12.77 -5.17
C THR A 116 20.45 -13.31 -3.84
N SER A 117 21.11 -14.33 -3.29
CA SER A 117 20.86 -14.90 -1.95
C SER A 117 21.42 -14.04 -0.79
N GLY A 118 22.18 -12.97 -1.07
CA GLY A 118 22.85 -12.12 -0.07
C GLY A 118 22.08 -10.84 0.34
N LYS A 119 22.76 -9.95 1.07
CA LYS A 119 22.31 -8.57 1.37
C LYS A 119 22.19 -7.79 0.06
N SER A 120 21.03 -7.83 -0.60
CA SER A 120 20.82 -7.00 -1.78
C SER A 120 20.47 -5.57 -1.34
N PRO A 121 21.15 -4.54 -1.86
CA PRO A 121 20.86 -3.15 -1.51
C PRO A 121 19.39 -2.78 -1.77
N GLY A 122 18.74 -3.42 -2.76
CA GLY A 122 17.30 -3.28 -3.01
C GLY A 122 16.40 -3.70 -1.85
N ARG A 123 16.82 -4.64 -1.00
CA ARG A 123 16.07 -5.02 0.21
C ARG A 123 16.11 -3.92 1.26
N TYR A 124 17.29 -3.36 1.49
CA TYR A 124 17.51 -2.33 2.49
C TYR A 124 16.77 -1.04 2.13
N TYR A 125 17.08 -0.47 0.95
CA TYR A 125 16.47 0.78 0.50
C TYR A 125 14.96 0.65 0.29
N GLY A 126 14.48 -0.49 -0.24
CA GLY A 126 13.05 -0.72 -0.41
C GLY A 126 12.27 -0.79 0.91
N THR A 127 12.87 -1.38 1.95
CA THR A 127 12.24 -1.45 3.28
C THR A 127 12.21 -0.08 3.94
N VAL A 128 13.34 0.61 3.96
CA VAL A 128 13.48 1.94 4.57
C VAL A 128 12.55 2.95 3.90
N ALA A 129 12.55 3.00 2.56
CA ALA A 129 11.68 3.91 1.82
C ALA A 129 10.20 3.67 2.14
N SER A 130 9.78 2.41 2.25
CA SER A 130 8.39 2.11 2.57
C SER A 130 7.98 2.50 3.99
N TRP A 131 8.87 2.30 4.96
CA TRP A 131 8.61 2.73 6.34
C TRP A 131 8.55 4.24 6.45
N LEU A 132 9.43 4.96 5.75
CA LEU A 132 9.38 6.42 5.67
C LEU A 132 8.04 6.91 5.12
N MET A 133 7.50 6.26 4.08
CA MET A 133 6.18 6.61 3.52
C MET A 133 5.03 6.34 4.51
N ILE A 134 5.08 5.22 5.24
CA ILE A 134 4.09 4.92 6.28
C ILE A 134 4.15 5.95 7.41
N ILE A 135 5.36 6.31 7.88
CA ILE A 135 5.56 7.33 8.92
C ILE A 135 5.05 8.69 8.46
N ALA A 136 5.30 9.06 7.21
CA ALA A 136 4.78 10.30 6.63
C ALA A 136 3.24 10.34 6.66
N LEU A 137 2.58 9.23 6.27
CA LEU A 137 1.13 9.11 6.35
C LEU A 137 0.60 9.15 7.79
N ILE A 138 1.31 8.55 8.75
CA ILE A 138 0.97 8.64 10.18
C ILE A 138 0.96 10.12 10.61
N GLY A 139 2.03 10.87 10.32
CA GLY A 139 2.13 12.28 10.68
C GLY A 139 1.01 13.12 10.07
N VAL A 140 0.70 12.90 8.79
CA VAL A 140 -0.40 13.58 8.10
C VAL A 140 -1.75 13.28 8.76
N ASN A 141 -2.06 12.00 9.01
CA ASN A 141 -3.34 11.62 9.61
C ASN A 141 -3.48 12.18 11.04
N LEU A 142 -2.40 12.18 11.83
CA LEU A 142 -2.39 12.77 13.17
C LEU A 142 -2.61 14.29 13.12
N TYR A 143 -1.92 14.99 12.21
CA TYR A 143 -2.10 16.43 12.01
C TYR A 143 -3.56 16.76 11.65
N GLN A 144 -4.13 16.04 10.69
CA GLN A 144 -5.52 16.22 10.27
C GLN A 144 -6.49 15.98 11.43
N SER A 145 -6.28 14.91 12.19
CA SER A 145 -7.10 14.61 13.38
C SER A 145 -7.05 15.72 14.43
N ILE A 146 -5.86 16.21 14.78
CA ILE A 146 -5.71 17.29 15.78
C ILE A 146 -6.38 18.57 15.29
N SER A 147 -6.15 18.94 14.02
CA SER A 147 -6.74 20.15 13.44
C SER A 147 -8.27 20.12 13.44
N SER A 148 -8.89 18.94 13.34
CA SER A 148 -10.34 18.79 13.39
C SER A 148 -10.96 19.02 14.77
N PHE A 149 -10.17 18.95 15.86
CA PHE A 149 -10.65 19.24 17.22
C PHE A 149 -10.49 20.73 17.61
N LEU A 150 -9.66 21.47 16.88
CA LEU A 150 -9.34 22.86 17.18
C LEU A 150 -10.22 23.87 16.42
N ASN A 151 -10.97 23.40 15.42
CA ASN A 151 -11.92 24.17 14.62
C ASN A 151 -13.36 23.78 14.99
#